data_AF-G3H6Q1-F1
#
_entry.id   AF-G3H6Q1-F1
#
_cell.length_a   1.000
_cell.length_b   1.000
_cell.length_c   1.000
_cell.angle_alpha   90.00
_cell.angle_beta   90.00
_cell.angle_gamma   90.00
#
_symmetry.space_group_name_H-M   'P 1'
#
loop_
_entity.id
_entity.type
_entity.pdbx_description
1 polymer ?
#
loop_
_entity_poly.entity_id
_entity_poly.type
_entity_poly.pdbx_seq_one_letter_code
_entity_poly.pdbx_strand_id
1 'polypeptide(L)' 'MEKPEVVKTHLRDMIILPEMVGSMVGVYNSKTFNQVEIKPEMIGHYLGEFSITYKPVKHSQPGIGATHSSRFILLK' A
#
# COMPACT_ATOMS: atom_id res chain seq x y z
N MET A 1 13.20 23.28 5.51
CA MET A 1 13.06 22.63 4.20
C MET A 1 11.60 22.28 4.04
N GLU A 2 10.86 23.09 3.27
CA GLU A 2 9.46 22.76 2.95
C GLU A 2 9.44 21.56 2.02
N LYS A 3 8.63 20.55 2.36
CA LYS A 3 8.40 19.40 1.48
C LYS A 3 7.59 19.89 0.27
N PRO A 4 7.92 19.43 -0.96
CA PRO A 4 7.20 19.83 -2.15
C PRO A 4 5.71 19.47 -2.06
N GLU A 5 4.88 20.23 -2.77
CA GLU A 5 3.44 19.97 -2.84
C GLU A 5 3.16 18.55 -3.37
N VAL A 6 2.09 17.96 -2.84
CA VAL A 6 1.73 16.58 -3.17
C VAL A 6 1.13 16.51 -4.57
N VAL A 7 1.83 15.87 -5.50
CA VAL A 7 1.35 15.63 -6.86
C VAL A 7 0.44 14.40 -6.87
N LYS A 8 -0.83 14.57 -7.24
CA LYS A 8 -1.81 13.47 -7.29
C LYS A 8 -1.79 12.77 -8.64
N THR A 9 -1.73 11.44 -8.66
CA THR A 9 -1.71 10.63 -9.88
C THR A 9 -2.66 9.44 -9.78
N HIS A 10 -3.28 9.10 -10.91
CA HIS A 10 -4.03 7.85 -11.08
C HIS A 10 -3.19 6.74 -11.73
N LEU A 11 -2.04 7.10 -12.29
CA LEU A 11 -1.14 6.18 -12.96
C LEU A 11 -0.38 5.36 -11.93
N ARG A 12 -0.75 4.08 -11.80
CA ARG A 12 -0.08 3.11 -10.92
C ARG A 12 1.03 2.34 -11.63
N ASP A 13 1.01 2.32 -12.96
CA ASP A 13 1.96 1.59 -13.81
C ASP A 13 3.22 2.40 -14.14
N MET A 14 3.38 3.58 -13.54
CA MET A 14 4.57 4.40 -13.72
C MET A 14 5.71 3.89 -12.83
N ILE A 15 6.89 3.76 -13.41
CA ILE A 15 8.13 3.39 -12.71
C ILE A 15 8.69 4.62 -12.00
N ILE A 16 9.20 4.44 -10.78
CA ILE A 16 9.87 5.49 -10.02
C ILE A 16 11.22 5.81 -10.67
N LEU A 17 11.34 7.03 -11.18
CA LEU A 17 12.55 7.58 -11.73
C LEU A 17 13.44 8.17 -10.61
N PRO A 18 14.77 8.16 -10.76
CA PRO A 18 15.69 8.73 -9.77
C PRO A 18 15.46 10.24 -9.54
N GLU A 19 14.91 10.95 -10.52
CA GLU A 19 14.54 12.37 -10.41
C GLU A 19 13.39 12.63 -9.43
N MET A 20 12.59 11.60 -9.13
CA MET A 20 11.43 11.71 -8.23
C MET A 20 11.80 11.52 -6.75
N VAL A 21 13.07 11.21 -6.44
CA VAL A 21 13.53 10.97 -5.06
C VAL A 21 13.36 12.24 -4.23
N GLY A 22 12.73 12.11 -3.06
CA GLY A 22 12.39 13.24 -2.18
C GLY A 22 11.11 14.00 -2.55
N SER A 23 10.42 13.62 -3.64
CA SER A 23 9.11 14.15 -3.98
C SER A 23 7.98 13.42 -3.24
N MET A 24 6.87 14.13 -3.03
CA MET A 24 5.64 13.58 -2.43
C MET A 24 4.63 13.28 -3.53
N VAL A 25 4.30 12.01 -3.72
CA VAL A 25 3.34 11.55 -4.76
C VAL A 25 2.11 10.95 -4.10
N GLY A 26 0.93 11.47 -4.45
CA GLY A 26 -0.35 10.93 -4.06
C GLY A 26 -0.82 9.88 -5.07
N VAL A 27 -0.64 8.59 -4.77
CA VAL A 27 -1.05 7.49 -5.66
C VAL A 27 -2.50 7.09 -5.38
N TYR A 28 -3.36 7.12 -6.39
CA TYR A 28 -4.77 6.76 -6.24
C TYR A 28 -4.96 5.27 -6.03
N ASN A 29 -5.76 4.92 -5.02
CA ASN A 29 -5.98 3.57 -4.57
C ASN A 29 -7.42 3.06 -4.82
N SER A 30 -8.04 3.53 -5.91
CA SER A 30 -9.47 3.30 -6.23
C SER A 30 -10.47 3.88 -5.22
N LYS A 31 -10.01 4.54 -4.16
CA LYS A 31 -10.84 5.19 -3.14
C LYS A 31 -10.24 6.51 -2.66
N THR A 32 -8.96 6.49 -2.29
CA THR A 32 -8.24 7.65 -1.75
C THR A 32 -6.89 7.82 -2.44
N PHE A 33 -6.32 9.02 -2.36
CA PHE A 33 -4.93 9.27 -2.73
C PHE A 33 -4.04 9.00 -1.52
N ASN A 34 -3.21 7.96 -1.61
CA ASN A 34 -2.25 7.63 -0.58
C ASN A 34 -0.98 8.45 -0.82
N GLN A 35 -0.57 9.24 0.17
CA GLN A 35 0.66 10.03 0.07
C GLN A 35 1.87 9.12 0.29
N VAL A 36 2.70 8.99 -0.73
CA VAL A 36 3.94 8.21 -0.71
C VAL A 36 5.11 9.18 -0.84
N GLU A 37 6.01 9.13 0.14
CA GLU A 37 7.30 9.81 0.10
C GLU A 37 8.31 8.90 -0.61
N ILE A 38 8.85 9.36 -1.74
CA ILE A 38 9.74 8.54 -2.57
C ILE A 38 11.14 8.50 -1.96
N LYS A 39 11.57 7.30 -1.54
CA LYS A 39 12.92 7.00 -1.05
C LYS A 39 13.81 6.48 -2.18
N PRO A 40 15.16 6.61 -2.07
CA PRO A 40 16.09 6.10 -3.08
C PRO A 40 16.00 4.58 -3.31
N GLU A 41 15.65 3.82 -2.27
CA GLU A 41 15.50 2.35 -2.35
C GLU A 41 14.30 1.91 -3.22
N MET A 42 13.42 2.84 -3.59
CA MET A 42 12.21 2.57 -4.35
C MET A 42 12.41 2.78 -5.87
N ILE A 43 13.61 3.16 -6.31
CA ILE A 43 13.91 3.38 -7.74
C ILE A 43 13.75 2.07 -8.52
N GLY A 44 13.08 2.13 -9.67
CA GLY A 44 12.82 0.97 -10.52
C GLY A 44 11.57 0.17 -10.16
N HIS A 45 10.93 0.48 -9.03
CA HIS A 45 9.63 -0.08 -8.65
C HIS A 45 8.47 0.71 -9.27
N TYR A 46 7.30 0.07 -9.36
CA TYR A 46 6.08 0.76 -9.78
C TYR A 46 5.45 1.53 -8.62
N LEU A 47 4.89 2.72 -8.92
CA LEU A 47 4.14 3.52 -7.94
C LEU A 47 2.98 2.73 -7.30
N GLY A 48 2.37 1.82 -8.06
CA GLY A 48 1.28 0.97 -7.59
C GLY A 48 1.64 0.04 -6.44
N GLU A 49 2.90 -0.37 -6.30
CA GLU A 49 3.38 -1.27 -5.23
C GLU A 49 3.26 -0.64 -3.84
N PHE A 50 3.35 0.69 -3.78
CA PHE A 50 3.32 1.44 -2.52
C PHE A 50 1.91 1.89 -2.13
N SER A 51 0.89 1.56 -2.92
CA SER A 51 -0.51 1.88 -2.66
C SER A 51 -1.36 0.62 -2.70
N ILE A 52 -1.68 0.08 -1.53
CA ILE A 52 -2.38 -1.20 -1.36
C ILE A 52 -3.89 -1.00 -1.59
N THR A 53 -4.45 -1.59 -2.65
CA THR A 53 -5.87 -1.47 -3.07
C THR A 53 -6.89 -2.06 -2.12
N TYR A 54 -6.47 -2.91 -1.21
CA TYR A 54 -7.35 -3.57 -0.26
C TYR A 54 -6.94 -3.26 1.17
N LYS A 55 -7.89 -3.46 2.09
CA LYS A 55 -7.59 -3.42 3.52
C LYS A 55 -7.12 -4.82 3.94
N PRO A 56 -5.94 -4.98 4.57
CA PRO A 56 -5.49 -6.28 5.04
C PRO A 56 -6.53 -6.86 6.01
N VAL A 57 -6.95 -8.10 5.74
CA VAL A 57 -7.96 -8.79 6.53
C VAL A 57 -7.30 -9.34 7.78
N LYS A 58 -7.80 -8.96 8.95
CA LYS A 58 -7.46 -9.62 10.21
C LYS A 58 -8.49 -10.71 10.44
N HIS A 59 -8.06 -11.97 10.37
CA HIS A 59 -8.94 -13.09 10.69
C HIS A 59 -9.28 -13.05 12.18
N SER A 60 -10.57 -12.88 12.47
CA SER A 60 -11.12 -12.99 13.83
C SER A 60 -11.45 -14.45 14.15
N GLN A 61 -11.95 -14.71 15.36
CA GLN A 61 -12.44 -16.02 15.74
C GLN A 61 -13.47 -16.56 14.72
N PRO A 62 -13.48 -17.89 14.47
CA PRO A 62 -14.49 -18.52 13.64
C PRO A 62 -15.90 -18.23 14.18
N GLY A 63 -16.83 -17.88 13.28
CA GLY A 63 -18.24 -17.70 13.64
C GLY A 63 -18.91 -19.01 14.05
N ILE A 64 -20.05 -18.90 14.73
CA ILE A 64 -20.89 -20.05 15.12
C ILE A 64 -21.40 -20.72 13.83
N GLY A 65 -20.96 -21.96 13.58
CA GLY A 65 -21.25 -22.73 12.36
C GLY A 65 -20.03 -23.01 11.47
N ALA A 66 -18.85 -22.50 11.81
CA ALA A 66 -17.62 -22.86 11.11
C ALA A 66 -17.23 -24.33 11.36
N THR A 67 -16.75 -25.02 10.33
CA THR A 67 -16.34 -26.43 10.41
C THR A 67 -15.25 -26.61 11.47
N HIS A 68 -15.27 -27.74 12.19
CA HIS A 68 -14.34 -28.02 13.29
C HIS A 68 -12.84 -27.89 12.92
N SER A 69 -12.51 -27.96 11.63
CA SER A 69 -11.17 -27.76 11.06
C SER A 69 -10.67 -26.32 11.05
N SER A 70 -11.55 -25.31 11.17
CA SER A 70 -11.15 -23.90 11.12
C SER A 70 -10.83 -23.32 12.51
N ARG A 71 -10.82 -24.14 13.56
CA ARG A 71 -10.36 -23.71 14.89
C ARG A 71 -8.86 -23.47 14.80
N PHE A 72 -8.46 -22.20 14.81
CA PHE A 72 -7.07 -21.81 14.98
C PHE A 72 -6.60 -22.28 16.37
N ILE A 73 -5.88 -23.40 16.42
CA ILE A 73 -5.22 -23.89 17.62
C ILE A 73 -3.79 -23.34 17.58
N LEU A 74 -3.44 -22.51 18.56
CA LEU A 74 -2.07 -22.06 18.74
C LEU A 74 -1.23 -23.26 19.21
N LEU A 75 -0.51 -23.93 18.29
CA LEU A 75 0.52 -24.89 18.70
C LEU A 75 1.66 -24.10 19.34
N LYS A 76 1.97 -24.46 20.58
CA LYS A 76 3.13 -23.95 21.33
C LYS A 76 4.39 -24.68 20.92
#